data_AF-A0A9E4IB70-F1
#
_entry.id   AF-A0A9E4IB70-F1
#
_cell.length_a   1.000
_cell.length_b   1.000
_cell.length_c   1.000
_cell.angle_alpha   90.00
_cell.angle_beta   90.00
_cell.angle_gamma   90.00
#
_symmetry.space_group_name_H-M   'P 1'
#
loop_
_entity.id
_entity.type
_entity.pdbx_description
1 polymer ?
#
loop_
_entity_poly.entity_id
_entity_poly.type
_entity_poly.pdbx_seq_one_letter_code
_entity_poly.pdbx_strand_id
1 'polypeptide(L)'
;MTRKILIAIWAVLALAAAGGVIWFYVAGNVGDPTEVTAPPITADTSTAAGEQPSSPTASEAPAATTTTESPAPATTAASSEAEDDEVSADGADQSPEPEPQEEAEAASGETVELQLTDGTEARFLIYEDLRGEPFTVVGVTTEVVGRINVNRADLAGSRMGDILINARTFVTDTGNRDRAIRGPILNAEQFEFIVFRPLAIIGLSGAAEPGVEWSFTVEGELTVRDITKPVTFDVVARLEDGDVLEGEASATVFRSDFNLSIPSVPFVANVADEIGLELDFIAGPVGLG
;
A
#
# COMPACT_ATOMS: atom_id res chain seq x y z
N MET A 1 10.24 -29.05 37.89
CA MET A 1 9.95 -27.70 37.35
C MET A 1 10.25 -27.80 35.85
N THR A 2 9.32 -27.97 34.90
CA THR A 2 7.85 -27.78 34.89
C THR A 2 7.42 -26.35 35.27
N ARG A 3 6.65 -25.59 34.45
CA ARG A 3 5.86 -25.96 33.25
C ARG A 3 5.43 -24.71 32.43
N LYS A 4 5.41 -24.81 31.07
CA LYS A 4 4.55 -24.06 30.10
C LYS A 4 4.85 -22.54 29.94
N ILE A 5 4.42 -21.80 28.90
CA ILE A 5 3.27 -21.92 27.94
C ILE A 5 3.64 -21.59 26.46
N LEU A 6 2.73 -21.98 25.55
CA LEU A 6 2.54 -21.81 24.07
C LEU A 6 3.37 -20.78 23.27
N ILE A 7 3.85 -21.04 22.04
CA ILE A 7 3.21 -21.37 20.72
C ILE A 7 2.64 -20.15 19.97
N ALA A 8 3.33 -19.75 18.88
CA ALA A 8 2.78 -19.15 17.65
C ALA A 8 3.84 -19.17 16.51
N ILE A 9 4.27 -20.36 16.04
CA ILE A 9 5.03 -20.50 14.79
C ILE A 9 4.31 -21.54 13.94
N TRP A 10 3.63 -21.10 12.88
CA TRP A 10 3.08 -21.97 11.85
C TRP A 10 4.05 -22.11 10.69
N ALA A 11 4.02 -23.26 10.02
CA ALA A 11 5.09 -23.64 9.11
C ALA A 11 4.89 -23.12 7.69
N VAL A 12 5.82 -22.27 7.24
CA VAL A 12 6.18 -22.17 5.81
C VAL A 12 7.46 -22.99 5.61
N LEU A 13 7.31 -24.30 5.44
CA LEU A 13 8.45 -25.20 5.22
C LEU A 13 8.14 -26.29 4.19
N ALA A 14 8.61 -26.06 2.97
CA ALA A 14 8.84 -27.02 1.89
C ALA A 14 7.73 -28.05 1.57
N LEU A 15 6.83 -27.68 0.64
CA LEU A 15 6.07 -28.65 -0.17
C LEU A 15 6.64 -28.79 -1.60
N ALA A 16 7.95 -29.04 -1.67
CA ALA A 16 8.58 -29.48 -2.91
C ALA A 16 8.26 -30.96 -3.19
N ALA A 17 7.94 -31.28 -4.45
CA ALA A 17 7.83 -32.62 -5.02
C ALA A 17 6.67 -33.54 -4.56
N ALA A 18 5.43 -33.21 -4.96
CA ALA A 18 4.36 -34.20 -5.20
C ALA A 18 3.28 -33.72 -6.21
N GLY A 19 3.66 -33.42 -7.46
CA GLY A 19 2.74 -32.90 -8.48
C GLY A 19 3.08 -33.34 -9.91
N GLY A 20 3.01 -34.65 -10.18
CA GLY A 20 3.52 -35.23 -11.43
C GLY A 20 2.51 -35.32 -12.58
N VAL A 21 2.82 -34.63 -13.69
CA VAL A 21 2.42 -34.96 -15.08
C VAL A 21 0.91 -34.90 -15.41
N ILE A 22 0.48 -33.77 -15.98
CA ILE A 22 -0.37 -33.74 -17.18
C ILE A 22 0.35 -32.90 -18.23
N TRP A 23 0.29 -33.29 -19.51
CA TRP A 23 1.17 -32.72 -20.55
C TRP A 23 0.43 -32.36 -21.85
N PHE A 24 0.79 -31.17 -22.35
CA PHE A 24 1.00 -30.82 -23.76
C PHE A 24 -0.09 -30.12 -24.62
N TYR A 25 0.45 -29.25 -25.50
CA TYR A 25 -0.08 -28.60 -26.71
C TYR A 25 -1.33 -27.70 -26.71
N VAL A 26 -1.06 -26.40 -26.93
CA VAL A 26 -1.28 -25.81 -28.27
C VAL A 26 0.07 -25.26 -28.76
N ALA A 27 0.37 -25.42 -30.06
CA ALA A 27 1.63 -24.95 -30.64
C ALA A 27 1.52 -23.50 -31.15
N GLY A 28 2.43 -22.63 -30.72
CA GLY A 28 2.61 -21.27 -31.24
C GLY A 28 4.10 -20.95 -31.30
N ASN A 29 4.63 -20.75 -32.50
CA ASN A 29 6.07 -20.63 -32.75
C ASN A 29 6.62 -19.25 -32.33
N VAL A 30 7.31 -19.19 -31.19
CA VAL A 30 8.06 -18.01 -30.72
C VAL A 30 9.51 -18.46 -30.45
N GLY A 31 10.48 -17.61 -30.79
CA GLY A 31 11.90 -17.94 -30.73
C GLY A 31 12.50 -17.95 -29.31
N ASP A 32 13.82 -18.16 -29.25
CA ASP A 32 14.58 -18.23 -28.00
C ASP A 32 14.34 -17.01 -27.09
N PRO A 33 14.25 -17.22 -25.76
CA PRO A 33 14.07 -16.11 -24.82
C PRO A 33 15.32 -15.23 -24.86
N THR A 34 15.16 -14.01 -25.37
CA THR A 34 16.16 -12.96 -25.17
C THR A 34 16.05 -12.48 -23.73
N GLU A 35 17.18 -12.50 -23.03
CA GLU A 35 17.31 -12.08 -21.64
C GLU A 35 17.15 -10.56 -21.56
N VAL A 36 15.94 -10.09 -21.27
CA VAL A 36 15.63 -8.66 -21.13
C VAL A 36 16.05 -8.20 -19.73
N THR A 37 17.35 -8.03 -19.53
CA THR A 37 17.91 -7.29 -18.39
C THR A 37 17.35 -5.87 -18.41
N ALA A 38 16.53 -5.52 -17.43
CA ALA A 38 16.16 -4.13 -17.19
C ALA A 38 17.41 -3.36 -16.69
N PRO A 39 17.58 -2.07 -17.07
CA PRO A 39 18.60 -1.24 -16.43
C PRO A 39 18.25 -0.99 -14.96
N PRO A 40 19.24 -0.85 -14.06
CA PRO A 40 18.99 -0.57 -12.65
C PRO A 40 18.28 0.78 -12.44
N ILE A 41 17.47 0.87 -11.39
CA ILE A 41 16.63 2.04 -11.09
C ILE A 41 17.52 3.20 -10.58
N THR A 42 17.95 4.06 -11.50
CA THR A 42 18.59 5.35 -11.17
C THR A 42 17.54 6.45 -11.05
N ALA A 43 17.34 7.00 -9.85
CA ALA A 43 16.44 8.13 -9.61
C ALA A 43 17.04 9.44 -10.17
N ASP A 44 16.74 9.77 -11.43
CA ASP A 44 17.22 10.99 -12.08
C ASP A 44 16.24 12.18 -11.88
N THR A 45 16.77 13.34 -11.49
CA THR A 45 15.98 14.51 -11.08
C THR A 45 15.53 15.34 -12.29
N SER A 46 14.36 15.00 -12.83
CA SER A 46 13.80 15.68 -14.00
C SER A 46 13.55 17.17 -13.78
N THR A 47 14.35 18.01 -14.45
CA THR A 47 14.18 19.47 -14.46
C THR A 47 13.10 19.86 -15.47
N ALA A 48 12.10 20.61 -15.02
CA ALA A 48 10.97 21.01 -15.86
C ALA A 48 11.37 22.00 -16.97
N ALA A 49 11.01 21.67 -18.21
CA ALA A 49 10.89 22.61 -19.33
C ALA A 49 9.47 22.46 -19.89
N GLY A 50 8.67 23.52 -19.85
CA GLY A 50 7.25 23.49 -20.21
C GLY A 50 6.98 23.99 -21.63
N GLU A 51 5.96 23.43 -22.28
CA GLU A 51 5.39 23.97 -23.53
C GLU A 51 3.87 24.08 -23.45
N GLN A 52 3.34 25.10 -24.11
CA GLN A 52 1.98 25.62 -23.95
C GLN A 52 1.10 25.34 -25.18
N PRO A 53 -0.03 24.64 -25.05
CA PRO A 53 -1.06 24.58 -26.10
C PRO A 53 -2.06 25.74 -25.99
N SER A 54 -2.54 26.24 -27.13
CA SER A 54 -3.44 27.41 -27.24
C SER A 54 -4.92 27.05 -27.29
N SER A 55 -5.80 27.96 -26.86
CA SER A 55 -7.27 27.84 -26.95
C SER A 55 -7.82 27.94 -28.38
N PRO A 56 -9.08 27.50 -28.59
CA PRO A 56 -10.04 28.40 -29.25
C PRO A 56 -11.51 28.37 -28.75
N THR A 57 -12.08 29.57 -28.61
CA THR A 57 -13.44 30.04 -28.99
C THR A 57 -14.69 29.12 -28.91
N ALA A 58 -15.47 29.31 -27.83
CA ALA A 58 -16.89 29.74 -27.73
C ALA A 58 -17.99 29.47 -28.80
N SER A 59 -19.25 29.46 -28.30
CA SER A 59 -20.59 29.45 -28.97
C SER A 59 -21.05 28.09 -29.54
N GLU A 60 -22.35 27.74 -29.61
CA GLU A 60 -23.60 28.53 -29.44
C GLU A 60 -24.76 27.68 -28.86
N ALA A 61 -25.89 28.31 -28.46
CA ALA A 61 -27.07 27.64 -27.89
C ALA A 61 -28.42 28.17 -28.45
N PRO A 62 -29.47 27.33 -28.46
CA PRO A 62 -30.85 27.76 -28.16
C PRO A 62 -31.48 26.89 -27.04
N ALA A 63 -32.12 27.42 -25.99
CA ALA A 63 -33.48 27.98 -25.96
C ALA A 63 -34.58 27.00 -26.47
N ALA A 64 -35.70 26.69 -25.82
CA ALA A 64 -36.29 26.99 -24.50
C ALA A 64 -37.71 26.37 -24.45
N THR A 65 -38.40 26.48 -23.29
CA THR A 65 -39.87 26.34 -23.02
C THR A 65 -40.39 24.93 -22.63
N THR A 66 -41.41 24.74 -21.77
CA THR A 66 -42.03 25.52 -20.64
C THR A 66 -42.98 24.60 -19.82
N THR A 67 -43.41 25.06 -18.62
CA THR A 67 -44.60 24.57 -17.85
C THR A 67 -44.34 23.23 -17.11
N THR A 68 -44.73 22.97 -15.85
CA THR A 68 -45.89 23.47 -15.07
C THR A 68 -45.61 23.54 -13.55
N GLU A 69 -46.23 24.54 -12.90
CA GLU A 69 -46.94 24.54 -11.59
C GLU A 69 -47.31 23.17 -10.94
N SER A 70 -47.66 23.00 -9.64
CA SER A 70 -48.05 23.87 -8.50
C SER A 70 -48.06 23.01 -7.19
N PRO A 71 -48.55 23.45 -6.01
CA PRO A 71 -48.02 24.44 -5.07
C PRO A 71 -47.65 23.83 -3.68
N ALA A 72 -47.16 24.66 -2.74
CA ALA A 72 -47.11 24.34 -1.30
C ALA A 72 -48.40 24.78 -0.57
N PRO A 73 -48.62 24.32 0.68
CA PRO A 73 -48.83 25.30 1.76
C PRO A 73 -48.06 24.97 3.06
N ALA A 74 -47.96 25.97 3.95
CA ALA A 74 -47.33 25.89 5.28
C ALA A 74 -48.36 26.15 6.42
N THR A 75 -47.89 26.51 7.63
CA THR A 75 -48.66 26.70 8.91
C THR A 75 -48.99 25.36 9.59
N THR A 76 -48.89 25.14 10.92
CA THR A 76 -48.91 25.99 12.14
C THR A 76 -47.96 25.32 13.17
N ALA A 77 -46.95 25.91 13.82
CA ALA A 77 -46.83 27.08 14.72
C ALA A 77 -47.29 26.87 16.20
N ALA A 78 -46.46 27.35 17.14
CA ALA A 78 -46.73 27.62 18.57
C ALA A 78 -46.83 26.40 19.54
N SER A 79 -46.48 26.46 20.84
CA SER A 79 -45.78 27.49 21.65
C SER A 79 -45.14 26.86 22.91
N SER A 80 -44.09 27.49 23.49
CA SER A 80 -43.95 27.61 24.95
C SER A 80 -43.08 28.82 25.30
N GLU A 81 -43.64 29.77 26.05
CA GLU A 81 -42.94 30.90 26.66
C GLU A 81 -42.22 30.49 27.96
N ALA A 82 -41.22 31.28 28.37
CA ALA A 82 -40.85 31.70 29.74
C ALA A 82 -39.40 32.25 29.72
N GLU A 83 -39.20 33.57 29.80
CA GLU A 83 -38.82 34.30 31.04
C GLU A 83 -37.35 34.02 31.44
N ASP A 84 -36.37 34.90 31.14
CA ASP A 84 -36.15 36.29 31.61
C ASP A 84 -35.33 36.34 32.91
N ASP A 85 -34.07 36.80 32.80
CA ASP A 85 -33.21 37.22 33.92
C ASP A 85 -32.03 38.06 33.39
N GLU A 86 -32.21 39.39 33.28
CA GLU A 86 -31.10 40.31 32.96
C GLU A 86 -30.13 40.46 34.15
N VAL A 87 -28.92 39.88 34.04
CA VAL A 87 -27.82 40.20 34.96
C VAL A 87 -26.63 40.81 34.19
N SER A 88 -26.63 42.13 34.10
CA SER A 88 -25.42 42.89 33.75
C SER A 88 -24.42 42.84 34.92
N ALA A 89 -23.28 42.20 34.71
CA ALA A 89 -22.14 42.24 35.62
C ALA A 89 -20.88 42.71 34.89
N ASP A 90 -20.46 43.94 35.20
CA ASP A 90 -19.14 44.48 34.84
C ASP A 90 -18.03 43.62 35.48
N GLY A 91 -16.99 43.25 34.72
CA GLY A 91 -16.13 42.12 35.10
C GLY A 91 -14.91 41.84 34.22
N ALA A 92 -13.98 42.80 34.19
CA ALA A 92 -12.54 42.62 33.90
C ALA A 92 -12.11 41.73 32.71
N ASP A 93 -11.61 42.41 31.68
CA ASP A 93 -10.62 41.92 30.73
C ASP A 93 -9.58 40.97 31.35
N GLN A 94 -9.60 39.71 30.89
CA GLN A 94 -8.46 38.81 30.87
C GLN A 94 -8.52 38.00 29.56
N SER A 95 -7.99 38.59 28.49
CA SER A 95 -7.49 37.78 27.38
C SER A 95 -6.47 36.78 27.93
N PRO A 96 -6.61 35.46 27.70
CA PRO A 96 -5.50 34.55 27.95
C PRO A 96 -4.37 34.92 26.99
N GLU A 97 -3.27 35.41 27.55
CA GLU A 97 -1.97 35.41 26.87
C GLU A 97 -1.76 33.97 26.37
N PRO A 98 -1.45 33.74 25.08
CA PRO A 98 -1.09 32.40 24.64
C PRO A 98 0.21 32.03 25.35
N GLU A 99 0.10 31.15 26.35
CA GLU A 99 1.27 30.48 26.92
C GLU A 99 2.10 29.94 25.75
N PRO A 100 3.42 30.21 25.71
CA PRO A 100 4.26 29.65 24.66
C PRO A 100 4.05 28.14 24.67
N GLN A 101 3.43 27.62 23.62
CA GLN A 101 3.29 26.19 23.46
C GLN A 101 4.70 25.63 23.54
N GLU A 102 4.92 24.73 24.49
CA GLU A 102 6.19 24.04 24.67
C GLU A 102 6.42 23.26 23.36
N GLU A 103 7.15 23.90 22.44
CA GLU A 103 7.39 23.44 21.07
C GLU A 103 8.23 22.18 21.19
N ALA A 104 7.53 21.06 21.33
CA ALA A 104 8.03 19.85 21.97
C ALA A 104 9.40 19.51 21.39
N GLU A 105 10.46 19.65 22.21
CA GLU A 105 11.84 19.55 21.76
C GLU A 105 11.98 18.27 20.95
N ALA A 106 12.06 18.42 19.63
CA ALA A 106 11.92 17.31 18.70
C ALA A 106 13.09 16.37 18.96
N ALA A 107 12.80 15.28 19.69
CA ALA A 107 13.82 14.53 20.41
C ALA A 107 14.89 14.08 19.43
N SER A 108 16.05 14.76 19.48
CA SER A 108 17.16 14.58 18.55
C SER A 108 17.96 13.32 18.91
N GLY A 109 17.23 12.25 19.19
CA GLY A 109 17.71 10.90 19.07
C GLY A 109 18.14 10.64 17.64
N GLU A 110 19.20 9.85 17.53
CA GLU A 110 19.81 9.45 16.27
C GLU A 110 18.74 8.84 15.36
N THR A 111 18.35 9.60 14.34
CA THR A 111 17.37 9.18 13.34
C THR A 111 18.13 8.70 12.12
N VAL A 112 18.06 7.41 11.86
CA VAL A 112 18.84 6.74 10.81
C VAL A 112 17.98 6.56 9.56
N GLU A 113 18.44 7.08 8.42
CA GLU A 113 17.83 6.75 7.12
C GLU A 113 18.36 5.39 6.64
N LEU A 114 17.42 4.46 6.44
CA LEU A 114 17.63 3.13 5.87
C LEU A 114 16.97 3.03 4.51
N GLN A 115 17.58 2.27 3.61
CA GLN A 115 17.05 1.93 2.28
C GLN A 115 16.79 0.42 2.22
N LEU A 116 15.70 0.01 1.54
CA LEU A 116 15.45 -1.40 1.24
C LEU A 116 16.58 -1.96 0.37
N THR A 117 17.08 -3.14 0.70
CA THR A 117 18.23 -3.79 0.04
C THR A 117 17.86 -5.13 -0.58
N ASP A 118 18.80 -5.69 -1.36
CA ASP A 118 18.87 -7.10 -1.72
C ASP A 118 18.43 -8.01 -0.56
N GLY A 119 17.58 -8.99 -0.86
CA GLY A 119 16.91 -9.85 0.14
C GLY A 119 15.49 -9.39 0.50
N THR A 120 15.09 -8.18 0.14
CA THR A 120 13.67 -7.76 0.16
C THR A 120 12.87 -8.50 -0.92
N GLU A 121 11.70 -9.00 -0.56
CA GLU A 121 10.80 -9.76 -1.45
C GLU A 121 9.33 -9.34 -1.25
N ALA A 122 8.71 -8.81 -2.30
CA ALA A 122 7.28 -8.55 -2.34
C ALA A 122 6.52 -9.73 -2.97
N ARG A 123 5.46 -10.20 -2.31
CA ARG A 123 4.60 -11.30 -2.79
C ARG A 123 3.14 -10.87 -2.89
N PHE A 124 2.42 -11.49 -3.83
CA PHE A 124 0.97 -11.60 -3.77
C PHE A 124 0.56 -13.06 -3.74
N LEU A 125 -0.54 -13.36 -3.02
CA LEU A 125 -1.11 -14.69 -2.86
C LEU A 125 -2.58 -14.65 -3.28
N ILE A 126 -2.98 -15.54 -4.19
CA ILE A 126 -4.36 -15.60 -4.69
C ILE A 126 -4.82 -17.05 -4.89
N TYR A 127 -6.01 -17.37 -4.40
CA TYR A 127 -6.58 -18.71 -4.44
C TYR A 127 -7.26 -19.01 -5.80
N GLU A 128 -6.94 -20.15 -6.40
CA GLU A 128 -7.55 -20.70 -7.62
C GLU A 128 -8.28 -22.03 -7.27
N ASP A 129 -9.45 -22.26 -7.88
CA ASP A 129 -10.12 -23.57 -7.87
C ASP A 129 -9.93 -24.25 -9.23
N LEU A 130 -9.18 -25.35 -9.25
CA LEU A 130 -8.84 -26.13 -10.43
C LEU A 130 -9.83 -27.29 -10.66
N ARG A 131 -11.13 -27.00 -10.55
CA ARG A 131 -12.29 -27.92 -10.75
C ARG A 131 -12.54 -28.90 -9.60
N GLY A 132 -12.41 -28.42 -8.37
CA GLY A 132 -12.50 -29.17 -7.12
C GLY A 132 -11.13 -29.46 -6.47
N GLU A 133 -10.05 -28.95 -7.05
CA GLU A 133 -8.68 -29.04 -6.52
C GLU A 133 -8.20 -27.63 -6.12
N PRO A 134 -8.00 -27.36 -4.82
CA PRO A 134 -7.60 -26.04 -4.33
C PRO A 134 -6.13 -25.76 -4.65
N PHE A 135 -5.83 -24.56 -5.13
CA PHE A 135 -4.48 -24.10 -5.42
C PHE A 135 -4.28 -22.65 -4.95
N THR A 136 -3.08 -22.30 -4.51
CA THR A 136 -2.71 -20.91 -4.23
C THR A 136 -1.58 -20.52 -5.15
N VAL A 137 -1.83 -19.54 -6.02
CA VAL A 137 -0.77 -18.86 -6.77
C VAL A 137 -0.04 -17.94 -5.81
N VAL A 138 1.27 -18.08 -5.76
CA VAL A 138 2.18 -17.06 -5.22
C VAL A 138 2.88 -16.41 -6.41
N GLY A 139 2.88 -15.08 -6.45
CA GLY A 139 3.69 -14.31 -7.39
C GLY A 139 4.66 -13.41 -6.64
N VAL A 140 5.92 -13.40 -7.07
CA VAL A 140 7.07 -12.91 -6.31
C VAL A 140 7.86 -11.88 -7.11
N THR A 141 8.38 -10.83 -6.46
CA THR A 141 9.42 -9.97 -7.05
C THR A 141 10.35 -9.37 -5.98
N THR A 142 11.63 -9.25 -6.32
CA THR A 142 12.69 -8.63 -5.47
C THR A 142 13.00 -7.18 -5.86
N GLU A 143 12.39 -6.67 -6.93
CA GLU A 143 12.56 -5.30 -7.43
C GLU A 143 11.70 -4.33 -6.60
N VAL A 144 12.14 -4.09 -5.36
CA VAL A 144 11.45 -3.26 -4.36
C VAL A 144 12.38 -2.15 -3.88
N VAL A 145 11.92 -0.91 -3.96
CA VAL A 145 12.67 0.28 -3.50
C VAL A 145 11.83 1.01 -2.46
N GLY A 146 12.45 1.39 -1.34
CA GLY A 146 11.77 2.09 -0.25
C GLY A 146 12.76 2.69 0.75
N ARG A 147 12.26 3.58 1.61
CA ARG A 147 13.06 4.26 2.63
C ARG A 147 12.36 4.37 3.97
N ILE A 148 13.12 4.15 5.03
CA ILE A 148 12.63 4.12 6.42
C ILE A 148 13.58 4.98 7.26
N ASN A 149 13.03 5.97 7.95
CA ASN A 149 13.74 6.82 8.91
C ASN A 149 13.38 6.34 10.31
N VAL A 150 14.31 5.65 10.98
CA VAL A 150 14.10 5.09 12.32
C VAL A 150 14.64 6.05 13.36
N ASN A 151 13.76 6.65 14.18
CA ASN A 151 14.20 7.41 15.36
C ASN A 151 14.46 6.42 16.49
N ARG A 152 15.72 6.33 16.94
CA ARG A 152 16.13 5.32 17.94
C ARG A 152 15.76 5.66 19.37
N ALA A 153 15.52 6.94 19.70
CA ALA A 153 15.15 7.35 21.05
C ALA A 153 13.64 7.24 21.30
N ASP A 154 12.83 7.55 20.29
CA ASP A 154 11.39 7.26 20.27
C ASP A 154 10.95 6.82 18.88
N LEU A 155 10.60 5.54 18.76
CA LEU A 155 10.15 4.92 17.53
C LEU A 155 8.86 5.54 16.98
N ALA A 156 8.03 6.22 17.78
CA ALA A 156 6.89 7.00 17.28
C ALA A 156 7.32 8.25 16.48
N GLY A 157 8.57 8.68 16.62
CA GLY A 157 9.23 9.66 15.76
C GLY A 157 9.62 9.12 14.37
N SER A 158 9.57 7.81 14.14
CA SER A 158 9.97 7.17 12.87
C SER A 158 9.03 7.49 11.71
N ARG A 159 9.54 7.50 10.48
CA ARG A 159 8.78 7.82 9.26
C ARG A 159 9.16 6.88 8.12
N MET A 160 8.21 6.54 7.26
CA MET A 160 8.46 5.76 6.04
C MET A 160 8.18 6.64 4.81
N GLY A 161 8.98 6.48 3.76
CA GLY A 161 8.69 7.05 2.43
C GLY A 161 7.83 6.11 1.58
N ASP A 162 7.45 6.56 0.39
CA ASP A 162 6.80 5.72 -0.61
C ASP A 162 7.63 4.44 -0.89
N ILE A 163 6.95 3.29 -0.94
CA ILE A 163 7.52 2.00 -1.34
C ILE A 163 7.07 1.71 -2.79
N LEU A 164 8.03 1.45 -3.67
CA LEU A 164 7.82 1.18 -5.09
C LEU A 164 8.18 -0.28 -5.39
N ILE A 165 7.26 -1.03 -5.98
CA ILE A 165 7.43 -2.43 -6.38
C ILE A 165 7.30 -2.51 -7.90
N ASN A 166 8.30 -3.06 -8.61
CA ASN A 166 8.24 -3.16 -10.06
C ASN A 166 7.25 -4.26 -10.51
N ALA A 167 6.17 -3.86 -11.17
CA ALA A 167 5.09 -4.73 -11.63
C ALA A 167 5.49 -5.62 -12.82
N ARG A 168 6.61 -5.32 -13.50
CA ARG A 168 7.07 -6.02 -14.71
C ARG A 168 7.82 -7.31 -14.39
N THR A 169 8.36 -7.41 -13.18
CA THR A 169 9.29 -8.46 -12.71
C THR A 169 8.65 -9.47 -11.75
N PHE A 170 7.32 -9.47 -11.62
CA PHE A 170 6.59 -10.55 -10.96
C PHE A 170 6.73 -11.88 -11.72
N VAL A 171 7.11 -12.93 -10.99
CA VAL A 171 7.21 -14.32 -11.47
C VAL A 171 6.39 -15.27 -10.62
N THR A 172 5.87 -16.33 -11.24
CA THR A 172 5.09 -17.42 -10.63
C THR A 172 5.66 -18.78 -11.04
N ASP A 173 4.93 -19.87 -10.79
CA ASP A 173 5.29 -21.21 -11.29
C ASP A 173 5.19 -21.35 -12.82
N THR A 174 4.52 -20.42 -13.54
CA THR A 174 4.44 -20.49 -15.02
C THR A 174 4.57 -19.16 -15.76
N GLY A 175 5.48 -19.11 -16.74
CA GLY A 175 5.64 -18.03 -17.73
C GLY A 175 4.43 -17.75 -18.64
N ASN A 176 3.31 -18.47 -18.46
CA ASN A 176 2.02 -18.08 -19.02
C ASN A 176 1.27 -17.14 -18.08
N ARG A 177 1.26 -17.42 -16.78
CA ARG A 177 0.64 -16.55 -15.78
C ARG A 177 1.45 -15.27 -15.59
N ASP A 178 2.79 -15.33 -15.60
CA ASP A 178 3.66 -14.15 -15.53
C ASP A 178 3.35 -13.13 -16.65
N ARG A 179 3.13 -13.63 -17.87
CA ARG A 179 2.74 -12.81 -19.02
C ARG A 179 1.31 -12.28 -18.90
N ALA A 180 0.40 -12.99 -18.25
CA ALA A 180 -0.95 -12.50 -17.95
C ALA A 180 -0.93 -11.40 -16.87
N ILE A 181 -0.13 -11.58 -15.82
CA ILE A 181 0.07 -10.64 -14.71
C ILE A 181 0.60 -9.31 -15.25
N ARG A 182 1.81 -9.30 -15.82
CA ARG A 182 2.44 -8.06 -16.31
C ARG A 182 1.74 -7.45 -17.52
N GLY A 183 1.02 -8.26 -18.30
CA GLY A 183 0.27 -7.84 -19.48
C GLY A 183 -1.18 -7.44 -19.15
N PRO A 184 -2.19 -8.24 -19.52
CA PRO A 184 -3.61 -7.84 -19.42
C PRO A 184 -4.15 -7.59 -18.01
N ILE A 185 -3.48 -8.01 -16.93
CA ILE A 185 -3.95 -7.78 -15.55
C ILE A 185 -3.42 -6.44 -15.00
N LEU A 186 -2.09 -6.27 -14.92
CA LEU A 186 -1.44 -5.09 -14.36
C LEU A 186 -1.05 -4.02 -15.40
N ASN A 187 -1.01 -4.35 -16.69
CA ASN A 187 -0.56 -3.46 -17.77
C ASN A 187 0.76 -2.73 -17.42
N ALA A 188 1.76 -3.51 -17.01
CA ALA A 188 3.00 -3.03 -16.42
C ALA A 188 3.95 -2.35 -17.44
N GLU A 189 3.63 -2.35 -18.73
CA GLU A 189 4.28 -1.50 -19.75
C GLU A 189 3.82 -0.03 -19.66
N GLN A 190 2.62 0.21 -19.12
CA GLN A 190 2.07 1.55 -18.85
C GLN A 190 2.18 1.92 -17.35
N PHE A 191 2.04 0.93 -16.47
CA PHE A 191 2.04 1.09 -15.02
C PHE A 191 3.17 0.27 -14.40
N GLU A 192 4.41 0.73 -14.60
CA GLU A 192 5.61 -0.02 -14.22
C GLU A 192 5.72 -0.27 -12.70
N PHE A 193 5.18 0.62 -11.86
CA PHE A 193 5.26 0.50 -10.40
C PHE A 193 3.88 0.32 -9.77
N ILE A 194 3.79 -0.63 -8.84
CA ILE A 194 2.84 -0.58 -7.73
C ILE A 194 3.48 0.32 -6.65
N VAL A 195 2.71 1.26 -6.10
CA VAL A 195 3.23 2.25 -5.14
C VAL A 195 2.39 2.23 -3.88
N PHE A 196 3.02 2.00 -2.72
CA PHE A 196 2.41 2.20 -1.41
C PHE A 196 2.94 3.49 -0.79
N ARG A 197 2.05 4.38 -0.37
CA ARG A 197 2.38 5.61 0.37
C ARG A 197 1.94 5.48 1.83
N PRO A 198 2.86 5.31 2.78
CA PRO A 198 2.57 5.39 4.20
C PRO A 198 1.95 6.75 4.58
N LEU A 199 0.89 6.72 5.38
CA LEU A 199 0.25 7.92 5.95
C LEU A 199 0.39 7.97 7.47
N ALA A 200 0.28 6.83 8.15
CA ALA A 200 0.44 6.72 9.60
C ALA A 200 1.10 5.40 10.02
N ILE A 201 1.84 5.44 11.12
CA ILE A 201 2.40 4.26 11.79
C ILE A 201 1.75 4.20 13.19
N ILE A 202 1.05 3.11 13.48
CA ILE A 202 0.17 2.99 14.65
C ILE A 202 0.61 1.80 15.52
N GLY A 203 0.82 2.04 16.81
CA GLY A 203 1.25 1.03 17.80
C GLY A 203 2.76 0.98 18.05
N LEU A 204 3.57 1.54 17.15
CA LEU A 204 5.02 1.63 17.30
C LEU A 204 5.42 2.74 18.29
N SER A 205 6.20 2.42 19.33
CA SER A 205 6.66 3.38 20.35
C SER A 205 7.82 2.83 21.19
N GLY A 206 8.52 3.70 21.94
CA GLY A 206 9.66 3.32 22.79
C GLY A 206 11.01 3.40 22.07
N ALA A 207 12.09 2.94 22.71
CA ALA A 207 13.43 3.01 22.14
C ALA A 207 13.72 1.84 21.18
N ALA A 208 14.56 2.07 20.17
CA ALA A 208 15.00 1.07 19.21
C ALA A 208 16.14 0.18 19.78
N GLU A 209 15.80 -0.63 20.78
CA GLU A 209 16.73 -1.61 21.37
C GLU A 209 17.10 -2.72 20.34
N PRO A 210 18.39 -2.97 20.05
CA PRO A 210 18.80 -3.99 19.09
C PRO A 210 18.33 -5.40 19.48
N GLY A 211 17.87 -6.16 18.48
CA GLY A 211 17.33 -7.51 18.66
C GLY A 211 15.94 -7.58 19.31
N VAL A 212 15.27 -6.43 19.54
CA VAL A 212 13.89 -6.39 20.04
C VAL A 212 12.91 -6.28 18.88
N GLU A 213 11.89 -7.13 18.91
CA GLU A 213 10.84 -7.22 17.89
C GLU A 213 9.62 -6.38 18.26
N TRP A 214 9.11 -5.60 17.31
CA TRP A 214 7.94 -4.73 17.46
C TRP A 214 6.84 -5.15 16.48
N SER A 215 5.61 -5.28 16.98
CA SER A 215 4.40 -5.45 16.17
C SER A 215 3.62 -4.15 16.12
N PHE A 216 3.31 -3.66 14.93
CA PHE A 216 2.60 -2.40 14.70
C PHE A 216 1.82 -2.46 13.38
N THR A 217 1.11 -1.39 13.04
CA THR A 217 0.40 -1.27 11.76
C THR A 217 0.84 -0.03 11.00
N VAL A 218 0.80 -0.11 9.67
CA VAL A 218 1.06 1.03 8.77
C VAL A 218 -0.17 1.26 7.91
N GLU A 219 -0.85 2.38 8.13
CA GLU A 219 -1.96 2.83 7.30
C GLU A 219 -1.40 3.65 6.14
N GLY A 220 -1.88 3.41 4.91
CA GLY A 220 -1.40 4.13 3.74
C GLY A 220 -2.27 3.98 2.50
N GLU A 221 -1.84 4.60 1.40
CA GLU A 221 -2.46 4.51 0.09
C GLU A 221 -1.71 3.52 -0.80
N LEU A 222 -2.33 2.39 -1.14
CA LEU A 222 -1.83 1.48 -2.17
C LEU A 222 -2.38 1.89 -3.54
N THR A 223 -1.50 2.12 -4.50
CA THR A 223 -1.84 2.40 -5.90
C THR A 223 -1.42 1.22 -6.78
N VAL A 224 -2.40 0.58 -7.42
CA VAL A 224 -2.19 -0.45 -8.44
C VAL A 224 -2.77 0.07 -9.75
N ARG A 225 -1.94 0.10 -10.80
CA ARG A 225 -2.25 0.80 -12.06
C ARG A 225 -2.62 2.28 -11.84
N ASP A 226 -3.83 2.65 -12.22
CA ASP A 226 -4.45 3.97 -12.18
C ASP A 226 -5.40 4.14 -10.98
N ILE A 227 -5.44 3.18 -10.04
CA ILE A 227 -6.41 3.13 -8.94
C ILE A 227 -5.70 3.06 -7.59
N THR A 228 -6.01 4.04 -6.74
CA THR A 228 -5.51 4.15 -5.36
C THR A 228 -6.59 3.73 -4.37
N LYS A 229 -6.20 3.03 -3.29
CA LYS A 229 -7.06 2.59 -2.18
C LYS A 229 -6.35 2.76 -0.84
N PRO A 230 -7.06 3.07 0.26
CA PRO A 230 -6.51 2.92 1.59
C PRO A 230 -6.28 1.44 1.89
N VAL A 231 -5.10 1.10 2.41
CA VAL A 231 -4.72 -0.24 2.86
C VAL A 231 -3.93 -0.10 4.16
N THR A 232 -4.24 -0.97 5.13
CA THR A 232 -3.48 -1.10 6.37
C THR A 232 -2.66 -2.39 6.28
N PHE A 233 -1.36 -2.30 6.55
CA PHE A 233 -0.49 -3.45 6.72
C PHE A 233 -0.27 -3.73 8.21
N ASP A 234 -0.42 -4.99 8.62
CA ASP A 234 0.13 -5.51 9.88
C ASP A 234 1.62 -5.78 9.68
N VAL A 235 2.47 -5.25 10.56
CA VAL A 235 3.93 -5.28 10.43
C VAL A 235 4.60 -5.83 11.69
N VAL A 236 5.56 -6.72 11.50
CA VAL A 236 6.47 -7.20 12.55
C VAL A 236 7.90 -6.88 12.09
N ALA A 237 8.64 -6.11 12.88
CA ALA A 237 10.01 -5.69 12.52
C ALA A 237 10.96 -5.69 13.72
N ARG A 238 12.26 -5.83 13.44
CA ARG A 238 13.34 -5.90 14.43
C ARG A 238 14.58 -5.22 13.87
N LEU A 239 15.17 -4.32 14.65
CA LEU A 239 16.43 -3.65 14.29
C LEU A 239 17.58 -4.43 14.92
N GLU A 240 18.55 -4.86 14.12
CA GLU A 240 19.75 -5.57 14.56
C GLU A 240 20.92 -4.60 14.83
N ASP A 241 22.00 -5.13 15.42
CA ASP A 241 23.28 -4.41 15.51
C ASP A 241 23.83 -4.10 14.10
N GLY A 242 24.35 -2.88 13.89
CA GLY A 242 24.87 -2.45 12.59
C GLY A 242 23.80 -1.88 11.64
N ASP A 243 22.64 -1.50 12.18
CA ASP A 243 21.62 -0.68 11.53
C ASP A 243 20.88 -1.40 10.39
N VAL A 244 20.80 -2.73 10.50
CA VAL A 244 19.98 -3.58 9.63
C VAL A 244 18.60 -3.74 10.26
N LEU A 245 17.54 -3.29 9.57
CA LEU A 245 16.15 -3.49 9.97
C LEU A 245 15.57 -4.64 9.14
N GLU A 246 15.17 -5.72 9.81
CA GLU A 246 14.47 -6.86 9.20
C GLU A 246 12.98 -6.82 9.57
N GLY A 247 12.11 -7.34 8.71
CA GLY A 247 10.70 -7.53 9.06
C GLY A 247 9.84 -8.19 8.00
N GLU A 248 8.58 -8.44 8.38
CA GLU A 248 7.49 -8.92 7.54
C GLU A 248 6.33 -7.92 7.65
N ALA A 249 5.72 -7.56 6.51
CA ALA A 249 4.50 -6.77 6.45
C ALA A 249 3.44 -7.50 5.62
N SER A 250 2.21 -7.60 6.12
CA SER A 250 1.11 -8.31 5.45
C SER A 250 -0.18 -7.50 5.41
N ALA A 251 -0.98 -7.70 4.36
CA ALA A 251 -2.31 -7.11 4.19
C ALA A 251 -3.23 -8.01 3.36
N THR A 252 -4.53 -7.72 3.36
CA THR A 252 -5.51 -8.36 2.46
C THR A 252 -6.27 -7.29 1.68
N VAL A 253 -6.39 -7.47 0.37
CA VAL A 253 -7.09 -6.55 -0.55
C VAL A 253 -8.00 -7.29 -1.52
N PHE A 254 -8.89 -6.57 -2.19
CA PHE A 254 -9.76 -7.14 -3.21
C PHE A 254 -9.34 -6.74 -4.63
N ARG A 255 -9.30 -7.73 -5.53
CA ARG A 255 -8.95 -7.60 -6.94
C ARG A 255 -9.97 -6.75 -7.70
N SER A 256 -11.24 -6.78 -7.26
CA SER A 256 -12.31 -5.91 -7.76
C SER A 256 -12.13 -4.44 -7.40
N ASP A 257 -11.59 -4.12 -6.21
CA ASP A 257 -11.36 -2.73 -5.79
C ASP A 257 -10.44 -1.98 -6.76
N PHE A 258 -9.42 -2.66 -7.27
CA PHE A 258 -8.45 -2.15 -8.25
C PHE A 258 -8.87 -2.37 -9.72
N ASN A 259 -10.12 -2.76 -9.99
CA ASN A 259 -10.64 -3.09 -11.33
C ASN A 259 -9.68 -3.97 -12.16
N LEU A 260 -9.06 -4.96 -11.52
CA LEU A 260 -8.20 -5.93 -12.20
C LEU A 260 -9.06 -7.07 -12.75
N SER A 261 -8.83 -7.50 -13.99
CA SER A 261 -9.58 -8.58 -14.64
C SER A 261 -8.65 -9.73 -15.04
N ILE A 262 -8.83 -10.90 -14.44
CA ILE A 262 -8.11 -12.11 -14.85
C ILE A 262 -8.74 -12.63 -16.16
N PRO A 263 -7.96 -12.83 -17.25
CA PRO A 263 -8.47 -13.39 -18.49
C PRO A 263 -8.99 -14.83 -18.31
N SER A 264 -10.06 -15.19 -19.01
CA SER A 264 -10.63 -16.54 -18.96
C SER A 264 -9.63 -17.61 -19.41
N VAL A 265 -9.12 -18.38 -18.46
CA VAL A 265 -8.13 -19.45 -18.66
C VAL A 265 -8.79 -20.84 -18.65
N PRO A 266 -8.46 -21.75 -19.59
CA PRO A 266 -8.96 -23.11 -19.55
C PRO A 266 -8.61 -23.85 -18.25
N PHE A 267 -9.51 -24.72 -17.80
CA PHE A 267 -9.39 -25.59 -16.62
C PHE A 267 -9.39 -24.92 -15.24
N VAL A 268 -9.26 -23.60 -15.13
CA VAL A 268 -9.59 -22.89 -13.87
C VAL A 268 -11.11 -22.74 -13.78
N ALA A 269 -11.70 -23.14 -12.65
CA ALA A 269 -13.15 -23.05 -12.41
C ALA A 269 -13.52 -21.72 -11.75
N ASN A 270 -12.69 -21.25 -10.81
CA ASN A 270 -12.83 -19.95 -10.17
C ASN A 270 -11.45 -19.40 -9.77
N VAL A 271 -11.33 -18.07 -9.66
CA VAL A 271 -10.23 -17.41 -8.95
C VAL A 271 -10.83 -16.48 -7.91
N ALA A 272 -10.19 -16.37 -6.75
CA ALA A 272 -10.62 -15.47 -5.69
C ALA A 272 -10.65 -14.01 -6.14
N ASP A 273 -11.46 -13.23 -5.44
CA ASP A 273 -11.36 -11.76 -5.47
C ASP A 273 -10.44 -11.25 -4.35
N GLU A 274 -10.34 -11.97 -3.24
CA GLU A 274 -9.40 -11.75 -2.15
C GLU A 274 -7.95 -12.05 -2.59
N ILE A 275 -7.03 -11.15 -2.25
CA ILE A 275 -5.58 -11.25 -2.49
C ILE A 275 -4.86 -10.96 -1.17
N GLY A 276 -4.01 -11.88 -0.73
CA GLY A 276 -3.01 -11.62 0.29
C GLY A 276 -1.83 -10.86 -0.31
N LEU A 277 -1.35 -9.83 0.39
CA LEU A 277 -0.12 -9.10 0.06
C LEU A 277 0.87 -9.34 1.20
N GLU A 278 2.11 -9.67 0.85
CA GLU A 278 3.21 -9.86 1.80
C GLU A 278 4.45 -9.11 1.31
N LEU A 279 5.26 -8.62 2.24
CA LEU A 279 6.56 -8.03 2.00
C LEU A 279 7.51 -8.49 3.10
N ASP A 280 8.43 -9.39 2.78
CA ASP A 280 9.61 -9.64 3.59
C ASP A 280 10.62 -8.54 3.23
N PHE A 281 11.17 -7.83 4.22
CA PHE A 281 12.07 -6.71 3.96
C PHE A 281 13.34 -6.73 4.79
N ILE A 282 14.42 -6.27 4.16
CA ILE A 282 15.69 -5.96 4.79
C ILE A 282 16.03 -4.52 4.38
N ALA A 283 16.29 -3.66 5.36
CA ALA A 283 16.74 -2.29 5.13
C ALA A 283 18.07 -2.03 5.82
N GLY A 284 19.00 -1.35 5.13
CA GLY A 284 20.32 -1.02 5.67
C GLY A 284 20.71 0.44 5.43
N PRO A 285 21.85 0.89 6.01
CA PRO A 285 22.30 2.28 5.88
C PRO A 285 22.55 2.71 4.43
N VAL A 286 22.32 4.00 4.16
CA VAL A 286 22.54 4.60 2.84
C VAL A 286 24.04 4.61 2.48
N GLY A 287 24.47 3.60 1.71
CA GLY A 287 25.74 3.60 0.97
C GLY A 287 26.81 2.59 1.40
N LEU A 288 26.50 1.28 1.33
CA LEU A 288 27.48 0.20 1.30
C LEU A 288 27.19 -0.79 0.15
N GLY A 289 27.42 -0.33 -1.08
CA GLY A 289 27.50 -1.14 -2.31
C GLY A 289 28.86 -1.00 -2.98
#